data_AF-A0A920E9V6-F1
#
_entry.id   AF-A0A920E9V6-F1
#
_cell.length_a   1.000
_cell.length_b   1.000
_cell.length_c   1.000
_cell.angle_alpha   90.00
_cell.angle_beta   90.00
_cell.angle_gamma   90.00
#
_symmetry.space_group_name_H-M   'P 1'
#
loop_
_entity.id
_entity.type
_entity.pdbx_description
1 polymer ?
#
loop_
_entity_poly.entity_id
_entity_poly.type
_entity_poly.pdbx_seq_one_letter_code
_entity_poly.pdbx_strand_id
1 'polypeptide(L)'
;MIYLEGYLFDAPAGPAIFAQAAQMAAQHQARIALSLSDPWCVDRHRADLLQFVTDHVDILFANEDEAISLVETDHPTSVQILAGLVAEVVITRGPLGAVICHAGQQLSVDAMPQGA
;
A
#
# COMPACT_ATOMS: atom_id res chain seq x y z
N MET A 1 -2.06 -11.87 10.74
CA MET A 1 -1.82 -10.80 9.75
C MET A 1 -0.57 -11.16 8.99
N ILE A 2 -0.57 -10.98 7.68
CA ILE A 2 0.61 -11.13 6.80
C ILE A 2 1.00 -9.73 6.34
N TYR A 3 2.28 -9.39 6.45
CA TYR A 3 2.82 -8.15 5.91
C TYR A 3 3.75 -8.50 4.73
N LEU A 4 3.52 -7.85 3.59
CA LEU A 4 4.27 -8.04 2.36
C LEU A 4 4.94 -6.74 1.93
N GLU A 5 6.06 -6.86 1.23
CA GLU A 5 6.80 -5.73 0.66
C GLU A 5 6.79 -5.85 -0.86
N GLY A 6 6.50 -4.75 -1.56
CA GLY A 6 6.32 -4.71 -3.00
C GLY A 6 7.54 -5.16 -3.78
N TYR A 7 8.76 -4.93 -3.29
CA TYR A 7 9.99 -5.38 -3.96
C TYR A 7 10.09 -6.91 -4.09
N LEU A 8 9.38 -7.68 -3.24
CA LEU A 8 9.33 -9.14 -3.36
C LEU A 8 8.63 -9.57 -4.65
N PHE A 9 7.81 -8.71 -5.25
CA PHE A 9 7.12 -8.97 -6.51
C PHE A 9 8.08 -9.08 -7.71
N ASP A 10 9.22 -8.37 -7.67
CA ASP A 10 10.28 -8.49 -8.69
C ASP A 10 11.03 -9.84 -8.62
N ALA A 11 10.93 -10.58 -7.50
CA ALA A 11 11.62 -11.85 -7.38
C ALA A 11 11.00 -12.89 -8.34
N PRO A 12 11.78 -13.87 -8.86
CA PRO A 12 11.25 -14.90 -9.76
C PRO A 12 10.06 -15.69 -9.21
N ALA A 13 9.98 -15.83 -7.88
CA ALA A 13 8.88 -16.50 -7.18
C ALA A 13 7.87 -15.51 -6.56
N GLY A 14 8.04 -14.20 -6.75
CA GLY A 14 7.24 -13.13 -6.13
C GLY A 14 5.74 -13.30 -6.32
N PRO A 15 5.24 -13.37 -7.57
CA PRO A 15 3.81 -13.55 -7.83
C PRO A 15 3.22 -14.82 -7.19
N ALA A 16 3.99 -15.91 -7.17
CA ALA A 16 3.56 -17.17 -6.54
C ALA A 16 3.49 -17.04 -5.00
N ILE A 17 4.44 -16.33 -4.39
CA ILE A 17 4.43 -16.05 -2.95
C ILE A 17 3.24 -15.18 -2.57
N PHE A 18 2.94 -14.14 -3.36
CA PHE A 18 1.79 -13.26 -3.14
C PHE A 18 0.47 -14.04 -3.24
N ALA A 19 0.32 -14.88 -4.27
CA ALA A 19 -0.86 -15.74 -4.41
C ALA A 19 -1.03 -16.71 -3.22
N GLN A 20 0.06 -17.33 -2.76
CA GLN A 20 0.03 -18.21 -1.60
C GLN A 20 -0.30 -17.44 -0.30
N ALA A 21 0.25 -16.25 -0.12
CA ALA A 21 -0.06 -15.38 1.00
C ALA A 21 -1.55 -15.02 1.04
N ALA A 22 -2.13 -14.64 -0.11
CA ALA A 22 -3.56 -14.37 -0.24
C ALA A 22 -4.42 -15.60 0.10
N GLN A 23 -4.05 -16.77 -0.39
CA GLN A 23 -4.74 -18.02 -0.05
C GLN A 23 -4.69 -18.31 1.45
N MET A 24 -3.52 -18.20 2.08
CA MET A 24 -3.35 -18.45 3.52
C MET A 24 -4.12 -17.43 4.36
N ALA A 25 -4.12 -16.16 3.95
CA ALA A 25 -4.88 -15.10 4.59
C ALA A 25 -6.38 -15.42 4.61
N ALA A 26 -6.95 -15.78 3.46
CA ALA A 26 -8.35 -16.16 3.35
C ALA A 26 -8.71 -17.39 4.19
N GLN A 27 -7.87 -18.43 4.16
CA GLN A 27 -8.08 -19.67 4.93
C GLN A 27 -8.10 -19.44 6.44
N HIS A 28 -7.30 -18.50 6.92
CA HIS A 28 -7.14 -18.23 8.36
C HIS A 28 -7.83 -16.95 8.82
N GLN A 29 -8.63 -16.30 7.96
CA GLN A 29 -9.27 -15.02 8.24
C GLN A 29 -8.27 -13.97 8.74
N ALA A 30 -7.04 -14.02 8.20
CA ALA A 30 -5.97 -13.10 8.55
C ALA A 30 -5.96 -11.94 7.57
N ARG A 31 -5.71 -10.72 8.09
CA ARG A 31 -5.53 -9.54 7.25
C ARG A 31 -4.20 -9.54 6.51
N ILE A 32 -4.16 -8.91 5.34
CA ILE A 32 -2.95 -8.60 4.58
C ILE A 32 -2.65 -7.12 4.65
N ALA A 33 -1.42 -6.79 5.04
CA ALA A 33 -0.85 -5.47 4.90
C ALA A 33 0.23 -5.51 3.80
N LEU A 34 0.29 -4.48 2.96
CA LEU A 34 1.28 -4.37 1.88
C LEU A 34 1.94 -2.99 1.94
N SER A 35 3.28 -2.95 1.84
CA SER A 35 4.00 -1.72 1.48
C SER A 35 4.37 -1.74 0.00
N LEU A 36 4.14 -0.63 -0.72
CA LEU A 36 4.54 -0.50 -2.13
C LEU A 36 6.06 -0.48 -2.32
N SER A 37 6.81 -0.06 -1.29
CA SER A 37 8.27 -0.13 -1.15
C SER A 37 9.12 0.75 -2.08
N ASP A 38 8.84 0.76 -3.38
CA ASP A 38 9.62 1.51 -4.37
C ASP A 38 8.75 1.87 -5.60
N PRO A 39 8.64 3.16 -5.99
CA PRO A 39 7.85 3.55 -7.15
C PRO A 39 8.30 2.86 -8.46
N TRP A 40 9.59 2.52 -8.60
CA TRP A 40 10.05 1.81 -9.81
C TRP A 40 9.57 0.37 -9.87
N CYS A 41 9.41 -0.31 -8.74
CA CYS A 41 8.78 -1.63 -8.66
C CYS A 41 7.29 -1.52 -9.02
N VAL A 42 6.63 -0.51 -8.46
CA VAL A 42 5.22 -0.22 -8.76
C VAL A 42 5.04 -0.01 -10.26
N ASP A 43 5.85 0.82 -10.91
CA ASP A 43 5.72 1.08 -12.36
C ASP A 43 5.89 -0.19 -13.21
N ARG A 44 6.83 -1.09 -12.86
CA ARG A 44 7.05 -2.34 -13.60
C ARG A 44 5.89 -3.33 -13.50
N HIS A 45 5.25 -3.38 -12.33
CA HIS A 45 4.23 -4.37 -11.98
C HIS A 45 2.86 -3.75 -11.69
N ARG A 46 2.62 -2.53 -12.18
CA ARG A 46 1.51 -1.69 -11.73
C ARG A 46 0.16 -2.38 -11.83
N ALA A 47 -0.12 -2.99 -12.98
CA ALA A 47 -1.40 -3.65 -13.21
C ALA A 47 -1.62 -4.82 -12.23
N ASP A 48 -0.60 -5.65 -12.04
CA ASP A 48 -0.68 -6.82 -11.16
C ASP A 48 -0.75 -6.40 -9.67
N LEU A 49 0.03 -5.39 -9.28
CA LEU A 49 0.00 -4.82 -7.93
C LEU A 49 -1.34 -4.15 -7.63
N LEU A 50 -1.88 -3.36 -8.56
CA LEU A 50 -3.19 -2.72 -8.39
C LEU A 50 -4.31 -3.76 -8.25
N GLN A 51 -4.26 -4.83 -9.05
CA GLN A 51 -5.20 -5.94 -8.93
C GLN A 51 -5.06 -6.62 -7.56
N PHE A 52 -3.83 -6.95 -7.14
CA PHE A 52 -3.58 -7.58 -5.84
C PHE A 52 -4.03 -6.70 -4.66
N VAL A 53 -3.78 -5.39 -4.73
CA VAL A 53 -4.24 -4.41 -3.74
C VAL A 53 -5.76 -4.43 -3.64
N THR A 54 -6.45 -4.38 -4.78
CA THR A 54 -7.92 -4.35 -4.83
C THR A 54 -8.55 -5.63 -4.31
N ASP A 55 -7.97 -6.79 -4.62
CA ASP A 55 -8.58 -8.09 -4.32
C ASP A 55 -8.23 -8.63 -2.93
N HIS A 56 -7.06 -8.26 -2.39
CA HIS A 56 -6.47 -9.00 -1.28
C HIS A 56 -5.91 -8.14 -0.14
N VAL A 57 -5.69 -6.83 -0.33
CA VAL A 57 -5.02 -6.00 0.68
C VAL A 57 -6.06 -5.32 1.57
N ASP A 58 -5.91 -5.49 2.89
CA ASP A 58 -6.70 -4.77 3.87
C ASP A 58 -6.06 -3.43 4.25
N ILE A 59 -4.72 -3.41 4.38
CA ILE A 59 -3.95 -2.24 4.82
C ILE A 59 -2.84 -1.93 3.81
N LEU A 60 -2.90 -0.78 3.17
CA LEU A 60 -1.89 -0.33 2.22
C LEU A 60 -0.98 0.74 2.83
N PHE A 61 0.33 0.52 2.78
CA PHE A 61 1.35 1.51 3.12
C PHE A 61 2.03 2.00 1.85
N ALA A 62 2.13 3.32 1.70
CA ALA A 62 2.88 3.94 0.62
C ALA A 62 3.45 5.30 1.06
N ASN A 63 4.40 5.83 0.29
CA ASN A 63 4.66 7.27 0.28
C ASN A 63 3.84 7.96 -0.83
N GLU A 64 4.00 9.28 -0.96
CA GLU A 64 3.27 10.09 -1.95
C GLU A 64 3.57 9.65 -3.39
N ASP A 65 4.85 9.41 -3.72
CA ASP A 65 5.30 9.06 -5.06
C ASP A 65 4.85 7.64 -5.47
N GLU A 66 4.90 6.69 -4.55
CA GLU A 66 4.43 5.32 -4.75
C GLU A 66 2.91 5.28 -4.99
N ALA A 67 2.15 6.07 -4.22
CA ALA A 67 0.71 6.19 -4.41
C ALA A 67 0.36 6.81 -5.77
N ILE A 68 1.08 7.87 -6.17
CA ILE A 68 0.95 8.48 -7.50
C ILE A 68 1.27 7.45 -8.59
N SER A 69 2.36 6.71 -8.46
CA SER A 69 2.81 5.70 -9.43
C SER A 69 1.77 4.58 -9.60
N LEU A 70 1.16 4.10 -8.51
CA LEU A 70 0.20 2.99 -8.57
C LEU A 70 -1.08 3.34 -9.34
N VAL A 71 -1.60 4.56 -9.20
CA VAL A 71 -2.90 4.98 -9.78
C VAL A 71 -2.80 6.07 -10.85
N GLU A 72 -1.58 6.50 -11.20
CA GLU A 72 -1.27 7.46 -12.28
C GLU A 72 -2.02 8.80 -12.19
N THR A 73 -2.09 9.39 -10.99
CA THR A 73 -2.79 10.66 -10.76
C THR A 73 -2.05 11.53 -9.75
N ASP A 74 -2.48 12.79 -9.53
CA ASP A 74 -1.92 13.66 -8.50
C ASP A 74 -2.10 13.10 -7.07
N HIS A 75 -1.28 13.60 -6.13
CA HIS A 75 -1.26 13.12 -4.75
C HIS A 75 -2.63 13.18 -4.04
N PRO A 76 -3.38 14.31 -4.03
CA PRO A 76 -4.70 14.34 -3.40
C PRO A 76 -5.68 13.30 -3.95
N THR A 77 -5.68 13.12 -5.27
CA THR A 77 -6.55 12.17 -5.95
C THR A 77 -6.11 10.73 -5.68
N SER A 78 -4.79 10.47 -5.62
CA SER A 78 -4.28 9.12 -5.37
C SER A 78 -4.66 8.60 -3.99
N VAL A 79 -4.58 9.44 -2.96
CA VAL A 79 -5.03 9.11 -1.60
C VAL A 79 -6.51 8.71 -1.60
N GLN A 80 -7.37 9.46 -2.30
CA GLN A 80 -8.81 9.18 -2.35
C GLN A 80 -9.13 7.89 -3.08
N ILE A 81 -8.46 7.62 -4.21
CA ILE A 81 -8.63 6.37 -4.96
C ILE A 81 -8.23 5.19 -4.07
N LEU A 82 -7.04 5.23 -3.49
CA LEU A 82 -6.53 4.13 -2.66
C LEU A 82 -7.40 3.89 -1.42
N ALA A 83 -7.91 4.95 -0.78
CA ALA A 83 -8.85 4.85 0.34
C ALA A 83 -10.19 4.20 -0.04
N GLY A 84 -10.54 4.18 -1.34
CA GLY A 84 -11.69 3.46 -1.87
C GLY A 84 -11.41 2.01 -2.25
N LEU A 85 -10.13 1.61 -2.40
CA LEU A 85 -9.73 0.25 -2.78
C LEU A 85 -9.46 -0.66 -1.59
N VAL A 86 -8.97 -0.11 -0.48
CA VAL A 86 -8.58 -0.89 0.72
C VAL A 86 -9.28 -0.39 1.97
N ALA A 87 -9.35 -1.23 3.01
CA ALA A 87 -9.99 -0.87 4.28
C ALA A 87 -9.22 0.21 5.06
N GLU A 88 -7.90 0.24 4.92
CA GLU A 88 -7.03 1.26 5.50
C GLU A 88 -5.87 1.59 4.55
N VAL A 89 -5.60 2.87 4.33
CA VAL A 89 -4.40 3.33 3.62
C VAL A 89 -3.62 4.30 4.48
N VAL A 90 -2.30 4.14 4.52
CA VAL A 90 -1.35 4.97 5.25
C VAL A 90 -0.36 5.53 4.26
N ILE A 91 -0.42 6.84 4.04
CA ILE A 91 0.48 7.58 3.14
C ILE A 91 1.46 8.41 3.95
N THR A 92 2.74 8.07 3.88
CA THR A 92 3.82 8.86 4.49
C THR A 92 4.20 10.05 3.59
N ARG A 93 4.44 11.20 4.21
CA ARG A 93 4.64 12.52 3.55
C ARG A 93 5.91 13.22 4.05
N GLY A 94 6.96 12.43 4.29
CA GLY A 94 8.24 12.91 4.84
C GLY A 94 8.08 13.81 6.07
N PRO A 95 8.52 15.08 6.02
CA PRO A 95 8.43 16.00 7.17
C PRO A 95 7.00 16.42 7.54
N LEU A 96 6.02 16.18 6.66
CA LEU A 96 4.59 16.44 6.93
C LEU A 96 3.91 15.27 7.66
N GLY A 97 4.68 14.25 8.06
CA GLY A 97 4.21 13.09 8.80
C GLY A 97 3.46 12.11 7.90
N ALA A 98 2.21 11.79 8.22
CA ALA A 98 1.42 10.82 7.47
C ALA A 98 -0.07 11.18 7.41
N VAL A 99 -0.75 10.66 6.39
CA VAL A 99 -2.21 10.61 6.30
C VAL A 99 -2.65 9.17 6.43
N ILE A 100 -3.68 8.93 7.23
CA ILE A 100 -4.34 7.63 7.38
C ILE A 100 -5.79 7.80 6.94
N CYS A 101 -6.24 6.97 6.00
CA CYS A 101 -7.66 6.87 5.67
C CYS A 101 -8.18 5.52 6.12
N HIS A 102 -9.19 5.50 6.98
CA HIS A 102 -9.83 4.29 7.49
C HIS A 102 -11.33 4.53 7.68
N ALA A 103 -12.17 3.61 7.19
CA ALA A 103 -13.63 3.67 7.36
C ALA A 103 -14.26 5.04 6.98
N GLY A 104 -13.78 5.66 5.90
CA GLY A 104 -14.26 6.97 5.42
C GLY A 104 -13.79 8.17 6.27
N GLN A 105 -12.95 7.95 7.27
CA GLN A 105 -12.31 9.01 8.05
C GLN A 105 -10.87 9.20 7.59
N GLN A 106 -10.44 10.45 7.51
CA GLN A 106 -9.06 10.82 7.23
C GLN A 106 -8.44 11.45 8.47
N LEU A 107 -7.30 10.92 8.91
CA LEU A 107 -6.50 11.39 10.04
C LEU A 107 -5.15 11.86 9.51
N SER A 108 -4.66 12.98 10.03
CA SER A 108 -3.29 13.43 9.80
C SER A 108 -2.49 13.29 11.07
N VAL A 109 -1.27 12.75 10.96
CA VAL A 109 -0.32 12.60 12.05
C VAL A 109 0.92 13.38 11.69
N ASP A 110 1.32 14.33 12.53
CA ASP A 110 2.52 15.13 12.30
C ASP A 110 3.79 14.28 12.46
N ALA A 111 4.85 14.63 11.74
CA ALA A 111 6.16 14.02 11.95
C ALA A 111 6.68 14.38 13.35
N MET A 112 7.34 13.42 14.01
CA MET A 112 8.06 13.72 15.25
C MET A 112 9.22 14.68 14.95
N PRO A 113 9.47 15.70 15.78
CA PRO A 113 10.60 16.59 15.60
C PRO A 113 11.90 15.79 15.65
N GLN A 114 12.78 16.00 14.67
CA GLN A 114 14.17 15.55 14.79
C GLN A 114 14.80 16.39 15.90
N GLY A 115 15.28 15.73 16.95
CA GLY A 115 15.87 16.40 18.13
C GLY A 115 16.93 17.41 17.71
N ALA A 116 16.87 18.61 18.29
CA ALA A 116 17.89 19.65 18.16
C ALA A 116 19.16 19.31 18.96
#